data_AF-A0A964P642-F1
#
_entry.id   AF-A0A964P642-F1
#
_cell.length_a   1.000
_cell.length_b   1.000
_cell.length_c   1.000
_cell.angle_alpha   90.00
_cell.angle_beta   90.00
_cell.angle_gamma   90.00
#
_symmetry.space_group_name_H-M   'P 1'
#
loop_
_entity.id
_entity.type
_entity.pdbx_description
1 polymer ?
#
loop_
_entity_poly.entity_id
_entity_poly.type
_entity_poly.pdbx_seq_one_letter_code
_entity_poly.pdbx_strand_id
1 'polypeptide(L)' 'MTRDHALGSVDHLVESIVALNPGADRQWLVSFDAYDLHRYLQHLECALEPRAGASAWERLGDTPAIVSRTAA' A
#
# COMPACT_ATOMS: atom_id res chain seq x y z
N MET A 1 7.54 19.08 28.44
CA MET A 1 8.71 18.65 27.65
C MET A 1 8.35 17.33 26.98
N THR A 2 7.68 17.37 25.83
CA THR A 2 7.15 16.18 25.13
C THR A 2 6.99 16.49 23.64
N ARG A 3 8.06 16.94 22.97
CA ARG A 3 8.05 17.14 21.50
C ARG A 3 9.17 16.36 20.80
N ASP A 4 10.30 16.16 21.47
CA ASP A 4 11.47 15.48 20.90
C ASP A 4 11.28 13.98 20.67
N HIS A 5 10.52 13.30 21.54
CA HIS A 5 10.21 11.87 21.39
C HIS A 5 9.25 11.57 20.23
N ALA A 6 8.33 12.48 19.92
CA ALA A 6 7.39 12.31 18.81
C ALA A 6 8.08 12.46 17.44
N LEU A 7 9.04 13.38 17.34
CA LEU A 7 9.86 13.58 16.14
C LEU A 7 10.72 12.34 15.82
N GLY A 8 11.34 11.73 16.83
CA GLY A 8 12.06 10.46 16.65
C GLY A 8 11.15 9.32 16.20
N SER A 9 9.87 9.34 16.59
CA SER A 9 8.88 8.37 16.13
C SER A 9 8.44 8.63 14.69
N VAL A 10 8.28 9.88 14.28
CA VAL A 10 7.89 10.26 12.91
C VAL A 10 9.00 9.94 11.92
N ASP A 11 10.24 10.33 12.22
CA ASP A 11 11.39 10.08 11.35
C ASP A 11 11.57 8.57 11.10
N HIS A 12 11.47 7.76 12.16
CA HIS A 12 11.53 6.31 12.04
C HIS A 12 10.40 5.72 11.16
N LEU A 13 9.18 6.25 11.27
CA LEU A 13 8.05 5.82 10.44
C LEU A 13 8.27 6.18 8.97
N VAL A 14 8.76 7.39 8.69
CA VAL A 14 9.09 7.82 7.32
C VAL A 14 10.17 6.95 6.70
N GLU A 15 11.24 6.64 7.44
CA GLU A 15 12.30 5.76 6.98
C GLU A 15 11.77 4.35 6.66
N SER A 16 10.91 3.81 7.52
CA SER A 16 10.28 2.50 7.31
C SER A 16 9.38 2.49 6.07
N ILE A 17 8.58 3.55 5.88
CA ILE A 17 7.72 3.72 4.70
C ILE A 17 8.55 3.79 3.42
N VAL A 18 9.65 4.57 3.39
CA VAL A 18 10.52 4.72 2.22
C VAL A 18 11.26 3.42 1.90
N ALA A 19 11.64 2.65 2.93
CA ALA A 19 12.25 1.34 2.72
C ALA A 19 11.29 0.37 2.01
N LEU A 20 9.98 0.43 2.32
CA LEU A 20 8.96 -0.40 1.67
C LEU A 20 8.46 0.18 0.34
N ASN A 21 8.42 1.51 0.21
CA ASN A 21 7.99 2.23 -0.99
C ASN A 21 9.04 3.31 -1.37
N PRO A 22 10.10 2.93 -2.11
CA PRO A 22 11.18 3.85 -2.49
C PRO A 22 10.74 5.04 -3.35
N GLY A 23 9.55 4.99 -3.94
CA GLY A 23 8.96 6.10 -4.70
C GLY A 23 8.23 7.13 -3.85
N ALA A 24 8.07 6.90 -2.55
CA ALA A 24 7.42 7.84 -1.66
C ALA A 24 8.31 9.06 -1.38
N ASP A 25 7.74 10.25 -1.51
CA ASP A 25 8.47 11.49 -1.23
C ASP A 25 8.58 11.74 0.28
N ARG A 26 9.82 11.82 0.78
CA ARG A 26 10.10 12.05 2.22
C ARG A 26 9.55 13.38 2.72
N GLN A 27 9.68 14.46 1.95
CA GLN A 27 9.24 15.79 2.38
C GLN A 27 7.72 15.89 2.49
N TRP A 28 7.02 15.14 1.64
CA TRP A 28 5.58 14.99 1.72
C TRP A 28 5.17 14.16 2.95
N LEU A 29 5.88 13.06 3.24
CA LEU A 29 5.59 12.20 4.39
C LEU A 29 5.76 12.90 5.75
N VAL A 30 6.78 13.74 5.93
CA VAL A 30 6.99 14.48 7.19
C VAL A 30 5.91 15.51 7.50
N SER A 31 5.00 15.79 6.55
CA SER A 31 3.85 16.66 6.79
C SER A 31 2.71 15.99 7.57
N PHE A 32 2.73 14.66 7.67
CA PHE A 32 1.72 13.87 8.37
C PHE A 32 2.13 13.60 9.83
N ASP A 33 1.13 13.33 10.67
CA ASP A 33 1.38 12.92 12.04
C ASP A 33 1.78 11.44 12.14
N ALA A 34 2.23 11.04 13.33
CA ALA A 34 2.65 9.66 13.56
C ALA A 34 1.52 8.63 13.41
N TYR A 35 0.26 9.03 13.65
CA TYR A 35 -0.88 8.11 13.54
C TYR A 35 -1.16 7.77 12.08
N ASP A 36 -1.19 8.78 11.21
CA ASP A 36 -1.40 8.60 9.77
C ASP A 36 -0.24 7.83 9.12
N LEU A 37 1.01 8.13 9.53
CA LEU A 37 2.18 7.40 9.05
C LEU A 37 2.17 5.93 9.50
N HIS A 38 1.79 5.65 10.75
CA HIS A 38 1.66 4.28 11.23
C HIS A 38 0.57 3.51 10.47
N ARG A 39 -0.57 4.14 10.22
CA ARG A 39 -1.65 3.55 9.42
C ARG A 39 -1.21 3.24 8.00
N TYR A 40 -0.44 4.15 7.38
CA TYR A 40 0.07 3.94 6.04
C TYR A 40 1.11 2.80 5.99
N LEU A 41 2.01 2.74 6.98
CA LEU A 41 2.98 1.67 7.10
C LEU A 41 2.29 0.29 7.22
N GLN A 42 1.27 0.17 8.07
CA GLN A 42 0.49 -1.07 8.20
C GLN A 42 -0.17 -1.48 6.88
N HIS A 43 -0.67 -0.50 6.10
CA HIS A 43 -1.23 -0.79 4.78
C HIS A 43 -0.19 -1.34 3.80
N LEU A 44 1.02 -0.78 3.81
CA LEU A 44 2.13 -1.28 2.98
C LEU A 44 2.54 -2.70 3.38
N GLU A 45 2.64 -2.99 4.67
CA GLU A 45 2.97 -4.33 5.18
C GLU A 45 1.92 -5.37 4.77
N CYS A 46 0.63 -5.07 4.92
CA CYS A 46 -0.45 -5.96 4.46
C CYS A 46 -0.44 -6.17 2.94
N ALA A 47 -0.02 -5.17 2.16
CA ALA A 47 0.05 -5.27 0.70
C ALA A 47 1.24 -6.13 0.22
N LEU A 48 2.27 -6.29 1.06
CA LEU A 48 3.46 -7.11 0.79
C LEU A 48 3.27 -8.58 1.14
N GLU A 49 2.28 -8.93 1.96
CA GLU A 49 1.92 -10.33 2.15
C GLU A 49 1.57 -10.93 0.77
N PRO A 50 2.18 -12.08 0.37
CA PRO A 50 1.74 -12.76 -0.83
C PRO A 50 0.25 -13.00 -0.63
N ARG A 51 -0.61 -12.45 -1.51
CA ARG A 51 -2.06 -12.70 -1.48
C ARG A 51 -2.22 -14.21 -1.44
N ALA A 52 -2.41 -14.76 -0.25
CA ALA A 52 -2.19 -16.17 0.01
C ALA A 52 -3.33 -16.94 -0.62
N GLY A 53 -3.23 -17.29 -1.91
CA GLY A 53 -4.13 -18.15 -2.67
C GLY A 53 -5.63 -17.81 -2.70
N ALA A 54 -6.11 -16.81 -1.95
CA ALA A 54 -7.53 -16.63 -1.62
C ALA A 54 -8.12 -15.30 -2.13
N SER A 55 -7.29 -14.33 -2.53
CA SER A 55 -7.76 -13.17 -3.30
C SER A 55 -7.61 -13.47 -4.79
N ALA A 56 -8.40 -14.43 -5.27
CA ALA A 56 -8.69 -14.50 -6.69
C ALA A 56 -9.33 -13.16 -7.08
N TRP A 57 -8.80 -12.52 -8.12
CA TRP A 57 -9.53 -11.44 -8.77
C TRP A 57 -10.81 -12.04 -9.35
N GLU A 58 -11.92 -11.94 -8.62
CA GLU A 58 -13.22 -12.29 -9.16
C GLU A 58 -13.60 -11.19 -10.16
N ARG A 59 -13.42 -11.49 -11.44
CA ARG A 59 -13.95 -10.65 -12.51
C ARG A 59 -15.46 -10.83 -12.52
N LEU A 60 -16.20 -9.91 -11.90
CA LEU A 60 -17.64 -9.82 -12.12
C LEU A 60 -17.90 -9.44 -13.57
N GLY A 61 -18.31 -10.42 -14.38
CA GLY A 61 -18.69 -10.24 -15.77
C GLY A 61 -17.67 -10.81 -16.75
N ASP A 62 -17.56 -12.13 -16.79
CA ASP A 62 -16.90 -12.85 -17.88
C ASP A 62 -17.76 -12.70 -19.15
N THR A 63 -17.66 -11.54 -19.81
CA THR A 63 -18.03 -11.44 -21.22
C THR A 63 -16.80 -11.90 -22.00
N PRO A 64 -16.82 -13.08 -22.65
CA PRO A 64 -15.66 -13.57 -23.37
C PRO A 64 -15.25 -12.56 -24.44
N ALA A 65 -13.97 -12.18 -24.45
CA ALA A 65 -13.44 -11.16 -25.36
C ALA A 65 -13.53 -11.56 -26.85
N ILE A 66 -13.75 -12.84 -27.16
CA ILE A 66 -13.85 -13.37 -28.52
C ILE A 66 -14.98 -14.40 -28.58
N VAL A 67 -15.98 -14.15 -29.43
CA VAL A 67 -17.02 -15.12 -29.81
C VAL A 67 -16.83 -15.45 -31.29
N SER A 68 -16.29 -16.63 -31.58
CA SER A 68 -16.19 -17.13 -32.97
C SER A 68 -17.47 -17.87 -33.34
N ARG A 69 -18.19 -17.37 -34.35
CA ARG A 69 -19.34 -18.08 -34.94
C ARG A 69 -18.83 -19.00 -36.04
N THR A 70 -19.02 -20.32 -35.90
CA THR A 70 -18.83 -21.25 -37.01
C THR A 70 -20.05 -21.16 -37.93
N ALA A 71 -19.85 -20.97 -39.24
CA ALA A 71 -20.93 -21.06 -40.21
C ALA A 71 -21.41 -22.52 -40.33
N ALA A 72 -22.72 -22.71 -40.47
CA ALA A 72 -23.36 -23.98 -40.78
C ALA A 72 -23.48 -24.18 -42.30
#